data_AF-A0A835S3G1-F1
#
_entry.id   AF-A0A835S3G1-F1
#
_cell.length_a   1.000
_cell.length_b   1.000
_cell.length_c   1.000
_cell.angle_alpha   90.00
_cell.angle_beta   90.00
_cell.angle_gamma   90.00
#
_symmetry.space_group_name_H-M   'P 1'
#
loop_
_entity.id
_entity.type
_entity.pdbx_description
1 polymer ?
#
loop_
_entity_poly.entity_id
_entity_poly.type
_entity_poly.pdbx_seq_one_letter_code
_entity_poly.pdbx_strand_id
1 'polypeptide(L)'
;MDDFFLGDNCDHICWTLLPTTALGFCPSLGVGFVNSIPKEVGQFVNCLVEARNELKQKSEVIQRSFKIKKALLFKADRSSFHRLCQQIYKLEAVHKRLEEDAAVYNLLQEQLKLSPAYKTMVKVGARIELKDAEDQAMEFSDISFEELLAREKKDSFW
;
A
#
# COMPACT_ATOMS: atom_id res chain seq x y z
N MET A 1 9.26 -33.06 -27.38
CA MET A 1 9.81 -32.75 -26.03
C MET A 1 9.54 -31.28 -25.76
N ASP A 2 8.26 -31.05 -25.47
CA ASP A 2 7.70 -30.13 -24.47
C ASP A 2 8.23 -28.69 -24.41
N ASP A 3 7.46 -27.81 -25.06
CA ASP A 3 7.35 -26.36 -24.85
C ASP A 3 6.84 -26.02 -23.44
N PHE A 4 7.55 -26.43 -22.39
CA PHE A 4 7.17 -26.16 -21.02
C PHE A 4 7.80 -24.84 -20.50
N PHE A 5 6.96 -23.81 -20.45
CA PHE A 5 7.05 -22.59 -19.62
C PHE A 5 8.15 -21.55 -19.93
N LEU A 6 7.96 -20.82 -21.03
CA LEU A 6 8.52 -19.47 -21.22
C LEU A 6 7.45 -18.37 -21.04
N GLY A 7 6.57 -18.51 -20.05
CA GLY A 7 5.69 -17.42 -19.63
C GLY A 7 6.41 -16.49 -18.66
N ASP A 8 6.47 -15.19 -18.98
CA ASP A 8 6.75 -14.11 -18.04
C ASP A 8 5.62 -14.07 -16.98
N ASN A 9 5.71 -14.94 -15.97
CA ASN A 9 4.59 -15.24 -15.07
C ASN A 9 4.64 -14.44 -13.75
N CYS A 10 5.40 -13.34 -13.68
CA CYS A 10 5.53 -12.56 -12.44
C CYS A 10 4.57 -11.37 -12.33
N ASP A 11 3.75 -11.12 -13.35
CA ASP A 11 2.89 -9.93 -13.41
C ASP A 11 1.45 -10.18 -12.89
N HIS A 12 1.17 -11.37 -12.35
CA HIS A 12 -0.18 -11.76 -11.90
C HIS A 12 -0.55 -11.28 -10.48
N ILE A 13 0.39 -10.74 -9.70
CA ILE A 13 0.08 -10.26 -8.35
C ILE A 13 -0.36 -8.79 -8.41
N CYS A 14 -1.67 -8.57 -8.30
CA CYS A 14 -2.28 -7.25 -8.32
C CYS A 14 -2.01 -6.51 -6.99
N TRP A 15 -0.98 -5.67 -6.95
CA TRP A 15 -0.61 -4.88 -5.76
C TRP A 15 -1.37 -3.55 -5.62
N THR A 16 -2.29 -3.23 -6.54
CA THR A 16 -2.80 -1.86 -6.73
C THR A 16 -4.03 -1.49 -5.89
N LEU A 17 -4.53 -2.36 -5.01
CA LEU A 17 -5.93 -2.26 -4.57
C LEU A 17 -6.20 -1.71 -3.16
N LEU A 18 -5.22 -1.09 -2.52
CA LEU A 18 -5.47 -0.18 -1.41
C LEU A 18 -4.58 1.06 -1.57
N PRO A 19 -5.12 2.19 -2.06
CA PRO A 19 -4.36 3.43 -1.97
C PRO A 19 -4.10 3.67 -0.48
N THR A 20 -2.87 3.97 -0.13
CA THR A 20 -2.44 4.27 1.24
C THR A 20 -3.31 5.34 1.90
N THR A 21 -4.02 6.12 1.09
CA THR A 21 -5.01 7.14 1.48
C THR A 21 -6.35 6.56 1.95
N ALA A 22 -6.80 5.39 1.49
CA ALA A 22 -8.09 4.81 1.91
C ALA A 22 -8.09 4.29 3.36
N LEU A 23 -6.90 4.15 3.97
CA LEU A 23 -6.72 3.79 5.38
C LEU A 23 -6.29 5.01 6.24
N GLY A 24 -6.44 6.23 5.72
CA GLY A 24 -6.32 7.45 6.53
C GLY A 24 -4.88 7.88 6.86
N PHE A 25 -3.85 7.37 6.17
CA PHE A 25 -2.51 7.95 6.23
C PHE A 25 -2.33 8.94 5.08
N CYS A 26 -3.00 10.08 5.19
CA CYS A 26 -2.66 11.25 4.42
C CYS A 26 -1.49 11.94 5.13
N PRO A 27 -0.31 12.14 4.50
CA PRO A 27 0.82 12.81 5.13
C PRO A 27 0.52 14.28 5.53
N SER A 28 -0.56 14.84 4.99
CA SER A 28 -1.06 16.20 5.26
C SER A 28 -2.10 16.27 6.39
N LEU A 29 -2.62 15.14 6.86
CA LEU A 29 -3.56 15.09 7.98
C LEU A 29 -2.74 14.97 9.27
N GLY A 30 -2.74 16.04 10.05
CA GLY A 30 -2.14 16.07 11.38
C GLY A 30 -2.68 14.95 12.28
N VAL A 31 -1.95 14.69 13.36
CA VAL A 31 -2.08 13.61 14.37
C VAL A 31 -3.51 13.40 14.94
N GLY A 32 -4.49 14.27 14.66
CA GLY A 32 -5.84 14.26 15.19
C GLY A 32 -6.71 13.04 14.82
N PHE A 33 -6.63 12.51 13.59
CA PHE A 33 -7.47 11.37 13.17
C PHE A 33 -7.04 10.04 13.82
N VAL A 34 -5.74 9.87 14.04
CA VAL A 34 -5.16 8.62 14.58
C VAL A 34 -5.50 8.43 16.07
N ASN A 35 -5.79 9.51 16.79
CA ASN A 35 -6.11 9.47 18.23
C ASN A 35 -7.54 8.99 18.54
N SER A 36 -8.41 8.81 17.53
CA SER A 36 -9.81 8.38 17.74
C SER A 36 -10.12 6.98 17.21
N ILE A 37 -9.15 6.28 16.62
CA ILE A 37 -9.33 4.89 16.14
C ILE A 37 -9.05 3.93 17.31
N PRO A 38 -9.91 2.93 17.58
CA PRO A 38 -9.63 1.91 18.59
C PRO A 38 -8.28 1.24 18.32
N LYS A 39 -7.47 1.05 19.37
CA LYS A 39 -6.10 0.52 19.28
C LYS A 39 -6.02 -0.78 18.50
N GLU A 40 -7.02 -1.64 18.66
CA GLU A 40 -7.15 -2.94 18.01
C GLU A 40 -7.32 -2.80 16.49
N VAL A 41 -8.07 -1.79 16.04
CA VAL A 41 -8.27 -1.51 14.61
C VAL A 41 -6.98 -0.93 14.00
N GLY A 42 -6.29 -0.05 14.71
CA GLY A 42 -4.99 0.48 14.27
C GLY A 42 -3.93 -0.62 14.13
N GLN A 43 -3.86 -1.53 15.10
CA GLN A 43 -2.96 -2.69 15.03
C GLN A 43 -3.30 -3.61 13.86
N PHE A 44 -4.59 -3.90 13.64
CA PHE A 44 -5.04 -4.70 12.51
C PHE A 44 -4.63 -4.09 11.16
N VAL A 45 -4.81 -2.77 10.99
CA VAL A 45 -4.40 -2.06 9.78
C VAL A 45 -2.89 -2.13 9.56
N ASN A 46 -2.10 -1.93 10.61
CA ASN A 46 -0.63 -2.06 10.53
C ASN A 46 -0.22 -3.47 10.11
N CYS A 47 -0.83 -4.51 10.68
CA CYS A 47 -0.57 -5.90 10.29
C CYS A 47 -0.84 -6.13 8.80
N LEU A 48 -1.91 -5.56 8.23
CA LEU A 48 -2.20 -5.67 6.79
C LEU A 48 -1.14 -4.98 5.93
N VAL A 49 -0.68 -3.80 6.35
CA VAL A 49 0.37 -3.05 5.65
C VAL A 49 1.69 -3.80 5.68
N GLU A 50 2.07 -4.34 6.84
CA GLU A 50 3.27 -5.17 7.01
C GLU A 50 3.19 -6.43 6.15
N ALA A 51 2.08 -7.17 6.20
CA ALA A 51 1.86 -8.37 5.38
C ALA A 51 1.99 -8.06 3.89
N ARG A 52 1.40 -6.96 3.41
CA ARG A 52 1.56 -6.49 2.02
C ARG A 52 3.02 -6.24 1.66
N ASN A 53 3.74 -5.52 2.53
CA ASN A 53 5.13 -5.15 2.28
C ASN A 53 6.02 -6.40 2.22
N GLU A 54 5.81 -7.37 3.11
CA GLU A 54 6.52 -8.64 3.11
C GLU A 54 6.25 -9.45 1.84
N LEU A 55 4.97 -9.59 1.45
CA LEU A 55 4.59 -10.33 0.24
C LEU A 55 5.20 -9.67 -1.01
N LYS A 56 5.19 -8.33 -1.08
CA LYS A 56 5.81 -7.57 -2.17
C LYS A 56 7.32 -7.78 -2.20
N GLN A 57 7.99 -7.67 -1.06
CA GLN A 57 9.43 -7.90 -0.96
C GLN A 57 9.81 -9.32 -1.41
N LYS A 58 9.06 -10.34 -0.97
CA LYS A 58 9.25 -11.73 -1.38
C LYS A 58 9.09 -11.89 -2.89
N SER A 59 8.08 -11.25 -3.49
CA SER A 59 7.86 -11.26 -4.95
C SER A 59 9.06 -10.70 -5.70
N GLU A 60 9.55 -9.53 -5.30
CA GLU A 60 10.70 -8.91 -5.96
C GLU A 60 11.98 -9.75 -5.85
N VAL A 61 12.22 -10.37 -4.68
CA VAL A 61 13.38 -11.26 -4.47
C VAL A 61 13.30 -12.49 -5.38
N ILE A 62 12.12 -13.10 -5.49
CA ILE A 62 11.89 -14.25 -6.37
C ILE A 62 12.06 -13.84 -7.84
N GLN A 63 11.47 -12.72 -8.26
CA GLN A 63 11.56 -12.23 -9.63
C GLN A 63 13.01 -11.93 -10.05
N ARG A 64 13.78 -11.25 -9.19
CA ARG A 64 15.22 -11.01 -9.42
C ARG A 64 15.97 -12.33 -9.53
N SER A 65 15.68 -13.28 -8.65
CA SER A 65 16.31 -14.61 -8.65
C SER A 65 16.01 -15.39 -9.93
N PHE A 66 14.78 -15.36 -10.44
CA PHE A 66 14.41 -15.94 -11.73
C PHE A 66 15.18 -15.31 -12.87
N LYS A 67 15.20 -13.97 -12.96
CA LYS A 67 15.91 -13.25 -14.02
C LYS A 67 17.38 -13.63 -14.05
N ILE A 68 18.05 -13.64 -12.89
CA ILE A 68 19.46 -14.03 -12.77
C ILE A 68 19.66 -15.49 -13.20
N LYS A 69 18.87 -16.43 -12.66
CA LYS A 69 19.06 -17.85 -12.96
C LYS A 69 18.72 -18.21 -14.41
N LYS A 70 17.69 -17.60 -15.00
CA LYS A 70 17.38 -17.76 -16.44
C LYS A 70 18.51 -17.22 -17.31
N ALA A 71 19.07 -16.06 -16.98
CA ALA A 71 20.23 -15.51 -17.68
C ALA A 71 21.48 -16.40 -17.56
N LEU A 72 21.71 -16.99 -16.38
CA LEU A 72 22.78 -17.98 -16.17
C LEU A 72 22.52 -19.27 -16.95
N LEU A 73 21.28 -19.74 -16.99
CA LEU A 73 20.89 -20.95 -17.72
C LEU A 73 21.18 -20.82 -19.22
N PHE A 74 20.91 -19.65 -19.80
CA PHE A 74 21.19 -19.39 -21.22
C PHE A 74 22.68 -19.50 -21.57
N LYS A 75 23.58 -19.23 -20.61
CA LYS A 75 25.04 -19.31 -20.76
C LYS A 75 25.64 -20.58 -20.15
N ALA A 76 24.81 -21.51 -19.68
CA ALA A 76 25.26 -22.68 -18.94
C ALA A 76 25.88 -23.72 -19.88
N ASP A 77 26.99 -24.29 -19.43
CA ASP A 77 27.55 -25.52 -20.01
C ASP A 77 26.74 -26.75 -19.58
N ARG A 78 26.98 -27.90 -20.22
CA ARG A 78 26.24 -29.14 -19.94
C ARG A 78 26.30 -29.58 -18.47
N SER A 79 27.38 -29.30 -17.76
CA SER A 79 27.56 -29.73 -16.36
C SER A 79 26.76 -28.88 -15.36
N SER A 80 26.60 -27.58 -15.64
CA SER A 80 25.89 -26.65 -14.75
C SER A 80 24.40 -26.51 -15.06
N PHE A 81 23.98 -26.89 -16.28
CA PHE A 81 22.61 -26.80 -16.76
C PHE A 81 21.60 -27.50 -15.84
N HIS A 82 21.81 -28.79 -15.55
CA HIS A 82 20.87 -29.58 -14.74
C HIS A 82 20.66 -28.96 -13.34
N ARG A 83 21.75 -28.51 -12.71
CA ARG A 83 21.71 -27.84 -11.41
C ARG A 83 20.93 -26.53 -11.46
N LEU A 84 21.12 -25.72 -12.51
CA LEU A 84 20.40 -24.46 -12.69
C LEU A 84 18.91 -24.69 -12.93
N CYS A 85 18.54 -25.66 -13.76
CA CYS A 85 17.13 -26.07 -13.93
C CYS A 85 16.51 -26.45 -12.59
N GLN A 86 17.17 -27.29 -11.79
CA GLN A 86 16.66 -27.68 -10.47
C GLN A 86 16.46 -26.48 -9.54
N GLN A 87 17.35 -25.49 -9.57
CA GLN A 87 17.20 -24.27 -8.79
C GLN A 87 16.04 -23.39 -9.26
N ILE A 88 15.77 -23.36 -10.57
CA ILE A 88 14.63 -22.66 -11.15
C ILE A 88 13.33 -23.34 -10.73
N TYR A 89 13.23 -24.67 -10.83
CA TYR A 89 12.05 -25.41 -10.35
C TYR A 89 11.75 -25.18 -8.86
N LYS A 90 12.79 -25.12 -8.01
CA LYS A 90 12.62 -24.79 -6.59
C LYS A 90 12.06 -23.37 -6.40
N LEU A 91 12.51 -22.40 -7.20
CA LEU A 91 11.97 -21.04 -7.16
C LEU A 91 10.52 -20.97 -7.64
N GLU A 92 10.13 -21.78 -8.64
CA GLU A 92 8.73 -21.87 -9.10
C GLU A 92 7.81 -22.37 -7.99
N ALA A 93 8.25 -23.38 -7.23
CA ALA A 93 7.48 -23.85 -6.09
C ALA A 93 7.31 -22.76 -5.01
N VAL A 94 8.36 -21.97 -4.74
CA VAL A 94 8.27 -20.84 -3.80
C VAL A 94 7.36 -19.73 -4.34
N HIS A 95 7.43 -19.44 -5.65
CA HIS A 95 6.56 -18.47 -6.30
C HIS A 95 5.08 -18.86 -6.18
N LYS A 96 4.75 -20.13 -6.44
CA LYS A 96 3.39 -20.64 -6.32
C LYS A 96 2.82 -20.45 -4.91
N ARG A 97 3.61 -20.74 -3.87
CA ARG A 97 3.19 -20.52 -2.48
C ARG A 97 2.96 -19.03 -2.19
N LEU A 98 3.79 -18.16 -2.76
CA LEU A 98 3.61 -16.72 -2.64
C LEU A 98 2.32 -16.24 -3.34
N GLU A 99 1.97 -16.82 -4.49
CA GLU A 99 0.69 -16.53 -5.17
C GLU A 99 -0.51 -16.95 -4.32
N GLU A 100 -0.43 -18.10 -3.65
CA GLU A 100 -1.46 -18.57 -2.71
C GLU A 100 -1.61 -17.60 -1.52
N ASP A 101 -0.49 -17.19 -0.90
CA ASP A 101 -0.50 -16.20 0.19
C ASP A 101 -1.08 -14.84 -0.26
N ALA A 102 -0.71 -14.38 -1.46
CA ALA A 102 -1.24 -13.16 -2.05
C ALA A 102 -2.74 -13.27 -2.37
N ALA A 103 -3.21 -14.44 -2.81
CA ALA A 103 -4.63 -14.67 -3.06
C ALA A 103 -5.45 -14.59 -1.76
N VAL A 104 -4.95 -15.14 -0.66
CA VAL A 104 -5.58 -15.02 0.67
C VAL A 104 -5.63 -13.56 1.11
N TYR A 105 -4.53 -12.83 0.95
CA TYR A 105 -4.47 -11.40 1.26
C TYR A 105 -5.48 -10.58 0.44
N ASN A 106 -5.55 -10.83 -0.87
CA ASN A 106 -6.49 -10.15 -1.76
C ASN A 106 -7.95 -10.47 -1.39
N LEU A 107 -8.25 -11.73 -1.08
CA LEU A 107 -9.58 -12.13 -0.61
C LEU A 107 -9.95 -11.40 0.68
N LEU A 108 -9.03 -11.33 1.64
CA LEU A 108 -9.23 -10.59 2.88
C LEU A 108 -9.50 -9.10 2.61
N GLN A 109 -8.77 -8.48 1.69
CA GLN A 109 -9.03 -7.10 1.28
C GLN A 109 -10.44 -6.91 0.69
N GLU A 110 -10.88 -7.81 -0.20
CA GLU A 110 -12.21 -7.72 -0.79
C GLU A 110 -13.30 -7.91 0.25
N GLN A 111 -13.14 -8.85 1.19
CA GLN A 111 -14.07 -9.03 2.30
C GLN A 111 -14.14 -7.79 3.20
N LEU A 112 -12.99 -7.17 3.49
CA LEU A 112 -12.95 -5.93 4.25
C LEU A 112 -13.69 -4.80 3.54
N LYS A 113 -13.50 -4.63 2.23
CA LYS A 113 -14.20 -3.60 1.43
C LYS A 113 -15.72 -3.76 1.44
N LEU A 114 -16.20 -5.01 1.49
CA LEU A 114 -17.62 -5.31 1.54
C LEU A 114 -18.24 -5.02 2.91
N SER A 115 -17.43 -5.06 3.98
CA SER A 115 -17.87 -4.89 5.37
C SER A 115 -18.56 -3.53 5.59
N PRO A 116 -19.70 -3.51 6.31
CA PRO A 116 -20.38 -2.27 6.71
C PRO A 116 -19.47 -1.32 7.51
N ALA A 117 -18.59 -1.87 8.33
CA ALA A 117 -17.66 -1.09 9.14
C ALA A 117 -16.68 -0.31 8.26
N TYR A 118 -16.07 -0.96 7.27
CA TYR A 118 -15.16 -0.31 6.32
C TYR A 118 -15.88 0.78 5.51
N LYS A 119 -17.07 0.49 4.98
CA LYS A 119 -17.87 1.49 4.24
C LYS A 119 -18.21 2.70 5.10
N THR A 120 -18.48 2.49 6.39
CA THR A 120 -18.79 3.59 7.31
C THR A 120 -17.53 4.38 7.64
N MET A 121 -16.41 3.71 7.90
CA MET A 121 -15.11 4.34 8.11
C MET A 121 -14.70 5.21 6.92
N VAL A 122 -14.81 4.70 5.69
CA VAL A 122 -14.49 5.47 4.47
C VAL A 122 -15.42 6.67 4.31
N LYS A 123 -16.73 6.51 4.55
CA LYS A 123 -17.69 7.64 4.49
C LYS A 123 -17.42 8.70 5.53
N VAL A 124 -17.05 8.31 6.75
CA VAL A 124 -16.72 9.23 7.84
C VAL A 124 -15.39 9.93 7.55
N GLY A 125 -14.37 9.20 7.10
CA GLY A 125 -13.09 9.77 6.67
C GLY A 125 -13.26 10.81 5.55
N ALA A 126 -14.05 10.48 4.51
CA ALA A 126 -14.34 11.42 3.43
C ALA A 126 -15.07 12.69 3.91
N ARG A 127 -15.94 12.59 4.92
CA ARG A 127 -16.60 13.76 5.52
C ARG A 127 -15.65 14.61 6.37
N ILE A 128 -14.67 13.98 7.01
CA ILE A 128 -13.65 14.66 7.80
C ILE A 128 -12.67 15.38 6.86
N GLU A 129 -12.20 14.73 5.79
CA GLU A 129 -11.34 15.38 4.78
C GLU A 129 -12.02 16.60 4.13
N LEU A 130 -13.33 16.51 3.88
CA LEU A 130 -14.11 17.62 3.31
C LEU A 130 -14.31 18.75 4.32
N LYS A 131 -14.53 18.42 5.59
CA LYS A 131 -14.59 19.40 6.68
C LYS A 131 -13.24 20.05 6.96
N ASP A 132 -12.14 19.31 6.95
CA ASP A 132 -10.81 19.86 7.12
C ASP A 132 -10.42 20.76 5.94
N ALA A 133 -10.87 20.43 4.72
CA ALA A 133 -10.72 21.30 3.55
C ALA A 133 -11.61 22.55 3.63
N GLU A 134 -12.84 22.45 4.14
CA GLU A 134 -13.73 23.59 4.38
C GLU A 134 -13.23 24.48 5.53
N ASP A 135 -12.75 23.90 6.63
CA ASP A 135 -12.19 24.61 7.79
C ASP A 135 -10.86 25.28 7.42
N GLN A 136 -10.01 24.63 6.62
CA GLN A 136 -8.84 25.30 6.03
C GLN A 136 -9.28 26.41 5.07
N ALA A 137 -10.27 26.19 4.20
CA ALA A 137 -10.79 27.24 3.33
C ALA A 137 -11.45 28.40 4.10
N MET A 138 -11.99 28.15 5.31
CA MET A 138 -12.53 29.16 6.20
C MET A 138 -11.41 29.89 6.97
N GLU A 139 -10.35 29.21 7.41
CA GLU A 139 -9.14 29.87 7.97
C GLU A 139 -8.37 30.70 6.92
N PHE A 140 -8.40 30.29 5.65
CA PHE A 140 -7.84 31.06 4.53
C PHE A 140 -8.85 32.01 3.88
N SER A 141 -10.08 32.11 4.40
CA SER A 141 -11.02 33.12 3.93
C SER A 141 -10.51 34.50 4.35
N ASP A 142 -10.23 35.31 3.34
CA ASP A 142 -9.52 36.60 3.36
C ASP A 142 -9.97 37.53 4.50
N ILE A 143 -9.32 37.42 5.65
CA ILE A 143 -9.14 38.59 6.51
C ILE A 143 -8.38 39.64 5.70
N SER A 144 -9.10 40.67 5.27
CA SER A 144 -8.50 41.81 4.57
C SER A 144 -7.41 42.42 5.46
N PHE A 145 -6.30 42.84 4.85
CA PHE A 145 -5.26 43.62 5.53
C PHE A 145 -5.85 44.81 6.31
N GLU A 146 -6.92 45.41 5.80
CA GLU A 146 -7.67 46.51 6.44
C GLU A 146 -8.31 46.09 7.78
N GLU A 147 -8.76 44.84 7.90
CA GLU A 147 -9.43 44.30 9.09
C GLU A 147 -8.40 43.89 10.18
N LEU A 148 -7.21 43.45 9.76
CA LEU A 148 -6.07 43.25 10.66
C LEU A 148 -5.60 44.57 11.30
N LEU A 149 -5.49 45.64 10.51
CA LEU A 149 -5.13 46.97 11.02
C LEU A 149 -6.18 47.53 12.00
N ALA A 150 -7.47 47.26 11.76
CA ALA A 150 -8.54 47.69 12.66
C ALA A 150 -8.52 46.96 14.02
N ARG A 151 -7.97 45.74 14.07
CA ARG A 151 -7.79 44.97 15.31
C ARG A 151 -6.61 45.47 16.13
N GLU A 152 -5.49 45.78 15.50
CA GLU A 152 -4.30 46.32 16.17
C GLU A 152 -4.56 47.71 16.77
N LYS A 153 -5.35 48.54 16.08
CA LYS A 153 -5.72 49.89 16.57
C LYS A 153 -6.64 49.89 17.80
N LYS A 154 -7.21 48.75 18.20
CA LYS A 154 -8.02 48.60 19.42
C LYS A 154 -7.20 48.21 20.65
N ASP A 155 -5.96 47.75 20.47
CA ASP A 155 -5.00 47.65 21.56
C ASP A 155 -4.30 49.00 21.72
N SER A 156 -5.04 49.96 22.26
CA SER A 156 -4.49 51.22 22.75
C SER A 156 -3.53 50.92 23.91
N PHE A 157 -2.26 50.74 23.58
CA PHE A 157 -1.19 50.73 24.57
C PHE A 157 -0.77 52.17 24.87
N TRP A 158 -1.61 52.93 25.60
CA TRP A 158 -1.30 54.14 26.37
C TRP A 158 -2.43 54.43 27.36
#